data_AF-A0A4P6XR09-F1
#
_entry.id   AF-A0A4P6XR09-F1
#
_cell.length_a   1.000
_cell.length_b   1.000
_cell.length_c   1.000
_cell.angle_alpha   90.00
_cell.angle_beta   90.00
_cell.angle_gamma   90.00
#
_symmetry.space_group_name_H-M   'P 1'
#
loop_
_entity.id
_entity.type
_entity.pdbx_description
1 polymer ?
#
loop_
_entity_poly.entity_id
_entity_poly.type
_entity_poly.pdbx_seq_one_letter_code
_entity_poly.pdbx_strand_id
1 'polypeptide(L)'
;MFYTSPYLRARQTCEDIIKGIKDVPGVDYRVREETRMREQDFGNFQSTPEETEQIWEQRAHYGHFFFRIPHGESAADVYDRIASFNESLYRKFENDSFPNVLVLVTHGIWARVFLMKWFRWSYEEFESLRNIPHCQFLVMKQVANKAYQLKTPLRKWDDLPDSDVDEEVAKEFTQEVTFNTKSNMSNPEDLDICSILRAQRDAIKENRKKDQEIKQLYQQSMGKYLDCHRILGDNSVFNSRENVPLYVERNSDHSLIQS
;
A
#
# COMPACT_ATOMS: atom_id res chain seq x y z
N MET A 1 -8.76 19.82 1.82
CA MET A 1 -9.71 19.03 0.99
C MET A 1 -9.81 17.64 1.57
N PHE A 2 -11.01 17.10 1.72
CA PHE A 2 -11.25 15.71 2.11
C PHE A 2 -11.87 14.95 0.93
N TYR A 3 -11.31 13.78 0.63
CA TYR A 3 -12.02 12.74 -0.10
C TYR A 3 -12.32 11.59 0.84
N THR A 4 -13.55 11.07 0.80
CA THR A 4 -13.94 9.90 1.57
C THR A 4 -14.52 8.83 0.66
N SER A 5 -14.24 7.57 1.01
CA SER A 5 -15.00 6.43 0.51
C SER A 5 -16.50 6.57 0.83
N PRO A 6 -17.40 6.04 -0.03
CA PRO A 6 -18.84 6.06 0.20
C PRO A 6 -19.31 5.11 1.31
N TYR A 7 -18.46 4.17 1.76
CA TYR A 7 -18.83 3.25 2.84
C TYR A 7 -19.00 3.98 4.18
N LEU A 8 -20.03 3.59 4.95
CA LEU A 8 -20.43 4.23 6.20
C LEU A 8 -19.27 4.40 7.18
N ARG A 9 -18.45 3.36 7.39
CA ARG A 9 -17.28 3.41 8.29
C ARG A 9 -16.28 4.52 7.92
N ALA A 10 -16.06 4.77 6.63
CA ALA A 10 -15.17 5.83 6.17
C ALA A 10 -15.83 7.21 6.33
N ARG A 11 -17.13 7.32 6.01
CA ARG A 11 -17.90 8.56 6.23
C ARG A 11 -17.90 8.98 7.70
N GLN A 12 -18.19 8.05 8.61
CA GLN A 12 -18.17 8.29 10.06
C GLN A 12 -16.79 8.73 10.55
N THR A 13 -15.72 8.05 10.09
CA THR A 13 -14.34 8.45 10.41
C THR A 13 -14.05 9.88 9.91
N CYS A 14 -14.47 10.22 8.68
CA CYS A 14 -14.31 11.55 8.12
C CYS A 14 -15.09 12.61 8.94
N GLU A 15 -16.32 12.31 9.33
CA GLU A 15 -17.15 13.18 10.17
C GLU A 15 -16.50 13.45 11.52
N ASP A 16 -15.92 12.43 12.17
CA ASP A 16 -15.28 12.59 13.47
C ASP A 16 -13.98 13.40 13.39
N ILE A 17 -13.20 13.22 12.31
CA ILE A 17 -12.05 14.09 12.04
C ILE A 17 -12.51 15.54 11.88
N ILE A 18 -13.57 15.77 11.11
CA ILE A 18 -14.14 17.11 10.86
C ILE A 18 -14.62 17.75 12.17
N LYS A 19 -15.34 16.99 13.01
CA LYS A 19 -15.79 17.48 14.34
C LYS A 19 -14.61 17.95 15.19
N GLY A 20 -13.46 17.27 15.09
CA GLY A 20 -12.25 17.64 15.81
C GLY A 20 -11.55 18.91 15.31
N ILE A 21 -11.75 19.30 14.04
CA ILE A 21 -11.07 20.46 13.44
C ILE A 21 -11.97 21.66 13.15
N LYS A 22 -13.30 21.51 13.25
CA LYS A 22 -14.28 22.54 12.85
C LYS A 22 -14.09 23.90 13.54
N ASP A 23 -13.57 23.89 14.77
CA ASP A 23 -13.39 25.10 15.59
C ASP A 23 -11.96 25.64 15.53
N VAL A 24 -11.08 25.06 14.69
CA VAL A 24 -9.69 25.50 14.54
C VAL A 24 -9.64 26.77 13.68
N PRO A 25 -9.14 27.90 14.21
CA PRO A 25 -9.11 29.16 13.45
C PRO A 25 -8.27 29.05 12.18
N GLY A 26 -8.79 29.59 11.07
CA GLY A 26 -8.08 29.62 9.78
C GLY A 26 -8.10 28.32 8.99
N VAL A 27 -8.82 27.29 9.45
CA VAL A 27 -8.99 26.02 8.72
C VAL A 27 -10.32 26.02 7.96
N ASP A 28 -10.25 26.12 6.64
CA ASP A 28 -11.40 25.86 5.75
C ASP A 28 -11.26 24.48 5.10
N TYR A 29 -12.39 23.78 4.93
CA TYR A 29 -12.41 22.45 4.36
C TYR A 29 -13.60 22.22 3.44
N ARG A 30 -13.39 21.31 2.47
CA ARG A 30 -14.42 20.80 1.57
C ARG A 30 -14.35 19.29 1.62
N VAL A 31 -15.50 18.63 1.61
CA VAL A 31 -15.63 17.18 1.61
C VAL A 31 -16.20 16.74 0.27
N ARG A 32 -15.62 15.71 -0.32
CA ARG A 32 -16.16 15.05 -1.50
C ARG A 32 -16.14 13.55 -1.31
N GLU A 33 -17.17 12.91 -1.80
CA GLU A 33 -17.19 11.46 -1.89
C GLU A 33 -16.53 11.00 -3.20
N GLU A 34 -15.82 9.88 -3.14
CA GLU A 34 -15.17 9.26 -4.29
C GLU A 34 -15.44 7.75 -4.29
N THR A 35 -16.22 7.27 -5.26
CA THR A 35 -16.65 5.87 -5.34
C THR A 35 -15.51 4.91 -5.67
N ARG A 36 -14.43 5.41 -6.29
CA ARG A 36 -13.21 4.62 -6.54
C ARG A 36 -12.39 4.35 -5.28
N MET A 37 -12.69 5.04 -4.16
CA MET A 37 -12.02 4.86 -2.86
C MET A 37 -12.60 3.76 -1.98
N ARG A 38 -13.58 2.99 -2.50
CA ARG A 38 -14.14 1.81 -1.81
C ARG A 38 -13.05 0.78 -1.50
N GLU A 39 -13.31 -0.07 -0.50
CA GLU A 39 -12.41 -1.21 -0.23
C GLU A 39 -12.46 -2.23 -1.36
N GLN A 40 -11.47 -3.12 -1.44
CA GLN A 40 -11.57 -4.33 -2.27
C GLN A 40 -12.89 -5.05 -2.00
N ASP A 41 -13.61 -5.38 -3.06
CA ASP A 41 -14.82 -6.19 -2.96
C ASP A 41 -14.44 -7.67 -2.74
N PHE A 42 -15.02 -8.29 -1.72
CA PHE A 42 -14.84 -9.72 -1.44
C PHE A 42 -15.96 -10.58 -2.03
N GLY A 43 -16.83 -9.99 -2.85
CA GLY A 43 -17.87 -10.68 -3.60
C GLY A 43 -19.15 -10.93 -2.80
N ASN A 44 -20.12 -11.57 -3.46
CA ASN A 44 -21.37 -11.96 -2.83
C ASN A 44 -21.15 -13.23 -2.01
N PHE A 45 -21.05 -13.09 -0.69
CA PHE A 45 -20.86 -14.19 0.24
C PHE A 45 -22.14 -15.05 0.38
N GLN A 46 -22.33 -15.97 -0.56
CA GLN A 46 -23.30 -17.07 -0.47
C GLN A 46 -22.61 -18.44 -0.37
N SER A 47 -21.31 -18.46 -0.06
CA SER A 47 -20.49 -19.66 -0.02
C SER A 47 -20.61 -20.40 1.30
N THR A 48 -20.48 -21.72 1.27
CA THR A 48 -20.41 -22.53 2.49
C THR A 48 -19.10 -22.25 3.26
N PRO A 49 -18.99 -22.61 4.55
CA PRO A 49 -17.72 -22.51 5.29
C PRO A 49 -16.57 -23.21 4.57
N GLU A 50 -16.80 -24.38 3.98
CA GLU A 50 -15.78 -25.16 3.27
C GLU A 50 -15.29 -24.45 1.99
N GLU A 51 -16.21 -23.85 1.22
CA GLU A 51 -15.83 -23.05 0.05
C GLU A 51 -15.05 -21.80 0.45
N THR A 52 -15.45 -21.18 1.56
CA THR A 52 -14.75 -20.01 2.12
C THR A 52 -13.33 -20.39 2.52
N GLU A 53 -13.15 -21.50 3.25
CA GLU A 53 -11.84 -22.04 3.62
C GLU A 53 -10.93 -22.24 2.41
N GLN A 54 -11.43 -22.92 1.37
CA GLN A 54 -10.67 -23.17 0.13
C GLN A 54 -10.25 -21.87 -0.56
N ILE A 55 -11.14 -20.87 -0.60
CA ILE A 55 -10.82 -19.55 -1.19
C ILE A 55 -9.70 -18.88 -0.42
N TRP A 56 -9.73 -18.91 0.92
CA TRP A 56 -8.69 -18.29 1.73
C TRP A 56 -7.35 -19.04 1.64
N GLU A 57 -7.37 -20.38 1.60
CA GLU A 57 -6.15 -21.18 1.40
C GLU A 57 -5.52 -20.93 0.03
N GLN A 58 -6.32 -20.86 -1.03
CA GLN A 58 -5.84 -20.51 -2.37
C GLN A 58 -5.29 -19.09 -2.42
N ARG A 59 -5.97 -18.15 -1.76
CA ARG A 59 -5.51 -16.76 -1.66
C ARG A 59 -4.18 -16.63 -0.94
N ALA A 60 -3.98 -17.41 0.13
CA ALA A 60 -2.72 -17.45 0.87
C ALA A 60 -1.54 -17.87 -0.04
N HIS A 61 -1.73 -18.90 -0.86
CA HIS A 61 -0.69 -19.41 -1.77
C HIS A 61 -0.47 -18.51 -3.00
N TYR A 62 -1.54 -17.96 -3.57
CA TYR A 62 -1.45 -17.19 -4.82
C TYR A 62 -0.96 -15.74 -4.60
N GLY A 63 -1.13 -15.21 -3.39
CA GLY A 63 -0.75 -13.84 -3.03
C GLY A 63 -1.92 -12.86 -3.15
N HIS A 64 -1.86 -11.80 -2.35
CA HIS A 64 -2.99 -10.88 -2.14
C HIS A 64 -3.29 -10.01 -3.36
N PHE A 65 -2.28 -9.66 -4.16
CA PHE A 65 -2.42 -8.71 -5.26
C PHE A 65 -3.17 -9.30 -6.47
N PHE A 66 -2.79 -10.50 -6.90
CA PHE A 66 -3.31 -11.10 -8.14
C PHE A 66 -4.49 -12.05 -7.91
N PHE A 67 -4.68 -12.57 -6.69
CA PHE A 67 -5.80 -13.46 -6.42
C PHE A 67 -7.12 -12.71 -6.57
N ARG A 68 -7.96 -13.16 -7.51
CA ARG A 68 -9.32 -12.63 -7.68
C ARG A 68 -10.30 -13.49 -6.91
N ILE A 69 -10.93 -12.90 -5.91
CA ILE A 69 -11.96 -13.54 -5.11
C ILE A 69 -13.20 -13.80 -5.98
N PRO A 70 -13.86 -14.96 -5.89
CA PRO A 70 -15.08 -15.23 -6.65
C PRO A 70 -16.14 -14.14 -6.47
N HIS A 71 -16.66 -13.63 -7.58
CA HIS A 71 -17.61 -12.50 -7.62
C HIS A 71 -17.13 -11.19 -6.97
N GLY A 72 -15.86 -11.10 -6.58
CA GLY A 72 -15.24 -9.92 -5.98
C GLY A 72 -14.16 -9.29 -6.88
N GLU A 73 -13.23 -8.59 -6.24
CA GLU A 73 -12.10 -7.90 -6.86
C GLU A 73 -10.77 -8.56 -6.44
N SER A 74 -9.76 -8.47 -7.30
CA SER A 74 -8.35 -8.62 -6.92
C SER A 74 -7.75 -7.26 -6.52
N ALA A 75 -6.60 -7.22 -5.84
CA ALA A 75 -5.95 -5.94 -5.59
C ALA A 75 -5.42 -5.28 -6.88
N ALA A 76 -5.18 -6.07 -7.93
CA ALA A 76 -4.91 -5.56 -9.28
C ALA A 76 -6.13 -4.80 -9.88
N ASP A 77 -7.36 -5.29 -9.65
CA ASP A 77 -8.58 -4.54 -10.05
C ASP A 77 -8.68 -3.21 -9.28
N VAL A 78 -8.31 -3.23 -7.99
CA VAL A 78 -8.22 -2.01 -7.17
C VAL A 78 -7.14 -1.05 -7.69
N TYR A 79 -6.01 -1.58 -8.18
CA TYR A 79 -4.91 -0.80 -8.74
C TYR A 79 -5.35 0.00 -9.98
N ASP A 80 -6.15 -0.59 -10.85
CA ASP A 80 -6.64 0.07 -12.07
C ASP A 80 -7.59 1.24 -11.76
N ARG A 81 -8.54 1.07 -10.84
CA ARG A 81 -9.41 2.18 -10.43
C ARG A 81 -8.62 3.29 -9.72
N ILE A 82 -7.58 2.95 -8.95
CA ILE A 82 -6.66 3.91 -8.33
C ILE A 82 -5.85 4.66 -9.39
N ALA A 83 -5.42 4.00 -10.46
CA ALA A 83 -4.72 4.67 -11.55
C ALA A 83 -5.57 5.81 -12.14
N SER A 84 -6.86 5.54 -12.43
CA SER A 84 -7.79 6.57 -12.92
C SER A 84 -8.04 7.69 -11.89
N PHE A 85 -8.06 7.35 -10.60
CA PHE A 85 -8.21 8.32 -9.51
C PHE A 85 -6.99 9.25 -9.45
N ASN A 86 -5.78 8.67 -9.53
CA ASN A 86 -4.53 9.43 -9.54
C ASN A 86 -4.46 10.40 -10.72
N GLU A 87 -4.87 10.00 -11.93
CA GLU A 87 -4.96 10.91 -13.08
C GLU A 87 -5.89 12.10 -12.80
N SER A 88 -7.07 11.82 -12.22
CA SER A 88 -8.03 12.86 -11.83
C SER A 88 -7.43 13.80 -10.77
N LEU A 89 -6.64 13.26 -9.84
CA LEU A 89 -6.01 14.00 -8.77
C LEU A 89 -4.86 14.88 -9.27
N TYR A 90 -4.01 14.36 -10.16
CA TYR A 90 -2.92 15.14 -10.76
C TYR A 90 -3.44 16.35 -11.54
N ARG A 91 -4.51 16.19 -12.32
CA ARG A 91 -5.17 17.32 -13.02
C ARG A 91 -5.71 18.37 -12.04
N LYS A 92 -6.15 17.96 -10.85
CA LYS A 92 -6.60 18.88 -9.81
C LYS A 92 -5.44 19.62 -9.14
N PHE A 93 -4.28 18.99 -8.99
CA PHE A 93 -3.08 19.62 -8.43
C PHE A 93 -2.49 20.71 -9.34
N GLU A 94 -2.86 20.72 -10.62
CA GLU A 94 -2.51 21.80 -11.56
C GLU A 94 -3.33 23.08 -11.34
N ASN A 95 -4.39 23.02 -10.52
CA ASN A 95 -5.18 24.18 -10.16
C ASN A 95 -4.59 24.88 -8.92
N ASP A 96 -4.17 26.13 -9.06
CA ASP A 96 -3.58 26.94 -7.96
C ASP A 96 -4.51 27.16 -6.76
N SER A 97 -5.84 26.99 -6.96
CA SER A 97 -6.82 27.03 -5.87
C SER A 97 -6.98 25.71 -5.12
N PHE A 98 -6.22 24.67 -5.48
CA PHE A 98 -6.28 23.39 -4.79
C PHE A 98 -5.77 23.53 -3.34
N PRO A 99 -6.49 22.99 -2.33
CA PRO A 99 -6.09 23.15 -0.94
C PRO A 99 -4.71 22.58 -0.64
N ASN A 100 -3.99 23.25 0.27
CA ASN A 100 -2.64 22.87 0.72
C ASN A 100 -2.55 21.50 1.40
N VAL A 101 -3.65 20.99 1.95
CA VAL A 101 -3.74 19.66 2.57
C VAL A 101 -4.86 18.85 1.93
N LEU A 102 -4.51 17.64 1.50
CA LEU A 102 -5.43 16.61 1.02
C LEU A 102 -5.50 15.48 2.05
N VAL A 103 -6.71 15.15 2.49
CA VAL A 103 -6.97 14.00 3.37
C VAL A 103 -7.81 12.99 2.60
N LEU A 104 -7.34 11.75 2.56
CA LEU A 104 -8.03 10.61 1.94
C LEU A 104 -8.51 9.68 3.05
N VAL A 105 -9.82 9.54 3.24
CA VAL A 105 -10.42 8.65 4.24
C VAL A 105 -10.92 7.39 3.52
N THR A 106 -10.22 6.28 3.74
CA THR A 106 -10.34 5.04 2.95
C THR A 106 -10.05 3.81 3.81
N HIS A 107 -9.65 2.70 3.19
CA HIS A 107 -9.54 1.37 3.78
C HIS A 107 -8.14 0.78 3.61
N GLY A 108 -7.90 -0.39 4.19
CA GLY A 108 -6.56 -0.97 4.32
C GLY A 108 -5.96 -1.44 3.00
N ILE A 109 -6.70 -2.24 2.22
CA ILE A 109 -6.20 -2.70 0.91
C ILE A 109 -6.10 -1.49 -0.02
N TRP A 110 -7.14 -0.66 -0.10
CA TRP A 110 -7.10 0.54 -0.94
C TRP A 110 -5.89 1.44 -0.65
N ALA A 111 -5.58 1.71 0.63
CA ALA A 111 -4.43 2.55 1.00
C ALA A 111 -3.09 1.93 0.59
N ARG A 112 -2.89 0.62 0.79
CA ARG A 112 -1.66 -0.07 0.34
C ARG A 112 -1.50 -0.01 -1.17
N VAL A 113 -2.57 -0.29 -1.92
CA VAL A 113 -2.55 -0.25 -3.40
C VAL A 113 -2.36 1.19 -3.90
N PHE A 114 -2.92 2.19 -3.20
CA PHE A 114 -2.69 3.60 -3.51
C PHE A 114 -1.21 3.95 -3.39
N LEU A 115 -0.56 3.54 -2.30
CA LEU A 115 0.87 3.77 -2.10
C LEU A 115 1.71 3.02 -3.14
N MET A 116 1.38 1.76 -3.43
CA MET A 116 2.04 1.00 -4.49
C MET A 116 1.94 1.73 -5.84
N LYS A 117 0.74 2.17 -6.24
CA LYS A 117 0.54 2.91 -7.48
C LYS A 117 1.27 4.24 -7.47
N TRP A 118 1.24 4.95 -6.34
CA TRP A 118 1.81 6.27 -6.20
C TRP A 118 3.33 6.24 -6.28
N PHE A 119 3.98 5.36 -5.53
CA PHE A 119 5.43 5.25 -5.45
C PHE A 119 6.01 4.26 -6.46
N ARG A 120 5.17 3.64 -7.30
CA ARG A 120 5.55 2.64 -8.31
C ARG A 120 6.32 1.47 -7.70
N TRP A 121 5.88 1.03 -6.52
CA TRP A 121 6.44 -0.15 -5.89
C TRP A 121 6.20 -1.40 -6.74
N SER A 122 7.13 -2.34 -6.64
CA SER A 122 6.97 -3.64 -7.26
C SER A 122 5.86 -4.43 -6.57
N TYR A 123 5.45 -5.52 -7.20
CA TYR A 123 4.47 -6.44 -6.62
C TYR A 123 5.01 -7.08 -5.33
N GLU A 124 6.29 -7.47 -5.31
CA GLU A 124 6.96 -8.08 -4.16
C GLU A 124 6.98 -7.12 -2.97
N GLU A 125 7.29 -5.84 -3.23
CA GLU A 125 7.24 -4.81 -2.20
C GLU A 125 5.84 -4.66 -1.60
N PHE A 126 4.78 -4.75 -2.42
CA PHE A 126 3.39 -4.73 -1.93
C PHE A 126 3.05 -5.96 -1.09
N GLU A 127 3.42 -7.17 -1.51
CA GLU A 127 3.16 -8.41 -0.75
C GLU A 127 3.94 -8.46 0.57
N SER A 128 5.08 -7.78 0.65
CA SER A 128 5.84 -7.67 1.90
C SER A 128 5.11 -6.85 2.97
N LEU A 129 4.11 -6.02 2.60
CA LEU A 129 3.42 -5.12 3.51
C LEU A 129 2.45 -5.85 4.43
N ARG A 130 2.55 -5.58 5.73
CA ARG A 130 1.56 -5.97 6.73
C ARG A 130 0.31 -5.10 6.68
N ASN A 131 -0.74 -5.53 7.36
CA ASN A 131 -1.99 -4.77 7.45
C ASN A 131 -1.78 -3.42 8.15
N ILE A 132 -2.44 -2.39 7.64
CA ILE A 132 -2.46 -1.04 8.24
C ILE A 132 -3.47 -1.07 9.41
N PRO A 133 -3.05 -0.75 10.66
CA PRO A 133 -3.98 -0.63 11.78
C PRO A 133 -5.14 0.33 11.52
N HIS A 134 -6.27 0.04 12.15
CA HIS A 134 -7.44 0.89 12.07
C HIS A 134 -7.14 2.34 12.49
N CYS A 135 -7.66 3.29 11.72
CA CYS A 135 -7.50 4.73 11.95
C CYS A 135 -6.04 5.23 11.98
N GLN A 136 -5.07 4.47 11.45
CA GLN A 136 -3.70 4.96 11.32
C GLN A 136 -3.59 6.02 10.22
N PHE A 137 -2.92 7.14 10.51
CA PHE A 137 -2.57 8.13 9.50
C PHE A 137 -1.33 7.73 8.70
N LEU A 138 -1.48 7.72 7.37
CA LEU A 138 -0.37 7.62 6.43
C LEU A 138 -0.07 9.02 5.89
N VAL A 139 1.13 9.53 6.18
CA VAL A 139 1.52 10.90 5.86
C VAL A 139 2.48 10.89 4.68
N MET A 140 2.08 11.54 3.60
CA MET A 140 2.94 11.84 2.45
C MET A 140 3.25 13.33 2.44
N LYS A 141 4.53 13.69 2.42
CA LYS A 141 4.97 15.09 2.40
C LYS A 141 5.51 15.43 1.01
N GLN A 142 5.01 16.53 0.44
CA GLN A 142 5.58 17.06 -0.78
C GLN A 142 7.00 17.60 -0.50
N VAL A 143 7.94 17.21 -1.34
CA VAL A 143 9.34 17.67 -1.34
C VAL A 143 9.57 18.59 -2.54
N ALA A 144 10.82 19.00 -2.77
CA ALA A 144 11.18 19.77 -3.96
C ALA A 144 10.69 19.08 -5.26
N ASN A 145 10.42 19.86 -6.30
CA ASN A 145 9.95 19.39 -7.62
C ASN A 145 8.56 18.72 -7.63
N LYS A 146 7.68 19.09 -6.68
CA LYS A 146 6.31 18.56 -6.55
C LYS A 146 6.22 17.04 -6.29
N ALA A 147 7.34 16.36 -6.07
CA ALA A 147 7.37 14.94 -5.70
C ALA A 147 6.88 14.75 -4.26
N TYR A 148 6.48 13.54 -3.91
CA TYR A 148 6.07 13.18 -2.56
C TYR A 148 7.01 12.14 -1.97
N GLN A 149 7.21 12.23 -0.66
CA GLN A 149 7.90 11.24 0.16
C GLN A 149 6.93 10.69 1.21
N LEU A 150 6.87 9.37 1.35
CA LEU A 150 6.15 8.72 2.44
C LEU A 150 6.92 8.93 3.76
N LYS A 151 6.27 9.55 4.75
CA LYS A 151 6.84 9.81 6.08
C LYS A 151 6.45 8.76 7.10
N THR A 152 5.27 8.16 6.96
CA THR A 152 4.84 7.08 7.85
C THR A 152 5.54 5.77 7.43
N PRO A 153 6.36 5.15 8.28
CA PRO A 153 6.91 3.83 7.99
C PRO A 153 5.78 2.79 7.95
N LEU A 154 5.80 1.93 6.93
CA LEU A 154 4.91 0.78 6.86
C LEU A 154 5.59 -0.42 7.51
N ARG A 155 4.79 -1.27 8.14
CA ARG A 155 5.25 -2.53 8.71
C ARG A 155 5.37 -3.56 7.59
N LYS A 156 6.49 -4.27 7.51
CA LYS A 156 6.67 -5.41 6.60
C LYS A 156 6.80 -6.72 7.34
N TRP A 157 6.51 -7.82 6.65
CA TRP A 157 6.78 -9.17 7.14
C TRP A 157 8.27 -9.44 7.27
N ASP A 158 9.07 -8.85 6.38
CA ASP A 158 10.54 -8.94 6.41
C ASP A 158 11.17 -8.36 7.68
N ASP A 159 10.56 -7.32 8.25
CA ASP A 159 11.08 -6.62 9.43
C ASP A 159 10.81 -7.36 10.75
N LEU A 160 9.98 -8.42 10.72
CA LEU A 160 9.64 -9.20 11.90
C LEU A 160 10.71 -10.24 12.23
N PRO A 161 11.06 -10.43 13.51
CA PRO A 161 11.81 -11.61 13.95
C PRO A 161 11.05 -12.90 13.59
N ASP A 162 11.77 -13.95 13.19
CA ASP A 162 11.16 -15.24 12.83
C ASP A 162 10.31 -15.85 13.95
N SER A 163 10.64 -15.56 15.21
CA SER A 163 9.87 -15.97 16.39
C SER A 163 8.46 -15.38 16.44
N ASP A 164 8.27 -14.20 15.86
CA ASP A 164 7.06 -13.39 16.06
C ASP A 164 6.10 -13.51 14.86
N VAL A 165 6.58 -14.04 13.74
CA VAL A 165 5.78 -14.20 12.50
C VAL A 165 4.54 -15.02 12.78
N ASP A 166 4.68 -16.16 13.46
CA ASP A 166 3.55 -17.09 13.62
C ASP A 166 2.41 -16.48 14.46
N GLU A 167 2.73 -15.66 15.46
CA GLU A 167 1.76 -14.95 16.29
C GLU A 167 1.11 -13.79 15.54
N GLU A 168 1.90 -12.96 14.85
CA GLU A 168 1.37 -11.80 14.12
C GLU A 168 0.55 -12.20 12.90
N VAL A 169 0.92 -13.29 12.21
CA VAL A 169 0.09 -13.89 11.15
C VAL A 169 -1.25 -14.35 11.72
N ALA A 170 -1.25 -15.04 12.86
CA ALA A 170 -2.49 -15.48 13.50
C ALA A 170 -3.42 -14.30 13.81
N LYS A 171 -2.85 -13.26 14.42
CA LYS A 171 -3.59 -12.05 14.78
C LYS A 171 -4.16 -11.30 13.57
N GLU A 172 -3.33 -10.99 12.57
CA GLU A 172 -3.78 -10.23 11.40
C GLU A 172 -4.80 -11.01 10.56
N PHE A 173 -4.58 -12.32 10.39
CA PHE A 173 -5.47 -13.17 9.62
C PHE A 173 -6.83 -13.37 10.32
N THR A 174 -6.83 -13.69 11.62
CA THR A 174 -8.08 -13.85 12.37
C THR A 174 -8.92 -12.57 12.33
N GLN A 175 -8.27 -11.40 12.42
CA GLN A 175 -8.96 -10.12 12.27
C GLN A 175 -9.57 -9.94 10.88
N GLU A 176 -8.84 -10.28 9.82
CA GLU A 176 -9.30 -10.16 8.44
C GLU A 176 -10.49 -11.08 8.15
N VAL A 177 -10.39 -12.37 8.48
CA VAL A 177 -11.49 -13.33 8.32
C VAL A 177 -12.69 -12.91 9.14
N THR A 178 -12.49 -12.57 10.42
CA THR A 178 -13.59 -12.15 11.29
C THR A 178 -14.30 -10.92 10.73
N PHE A 179 -13.55 -9.94 10.19
CA PHE A 179 -14.13 -8.72 9.63
C PHE A 179 -14.94 -8.99 8.37
N ASN A 180 -14.44 -9.84 7.48
CA ASN A 180 -15.10 -10.12 6.20
C ASN A 180 -16.27 -11.12 6.33
N THR A 181 -16.26 -11.97 7.36
CA THR A 181 -17.25 -13.05 7.50
C THR A 181 -18.34 -12.80 8.54
N LYS A 182 -18.19 -11.79 9.41
CA LYS A 182 -19.11 -11.49 10.54
C LYS A 182 -20.59 -11.29 10.18
N SER A 183 -20.92 -10.99 8.93
CA SER A 183 -22.30 -10.83 8.47
C SER A 183 -22.97 -12.14 8.01
N ASN A 184 -22.22 -13.20 7.74
CA ASN A 184 -22.70 -14.33 6.93
C ASN A 184 -22.49 -15.73 7.56
N MET A 185 -21.77 -15.85 8.68
CA MET A 185 -21.60 -17.13 9.38
C MET A 185 -22.52 -17.28 10.58
N SER A 186 -23.10 -18.48 10.71
CA SER A 186 -23.94 -18.85 11.86
C SER A 186 -23.09 -19.19 13.10
N ASN A 187 -21.90 -19.78 12.92
CA ASN A 187 -20.97 -20.06 14.01
C ASN A 187 -19.49 -19.92 13.55
N PRO A 188 -18.70 -18.97 14.09
CA PRO A 188 -17.29 -18.72 13.75
C PRO A 188 -16.35 -19.94 13.82
N GLU A 189 -16.71 -20.97 14.59
CA GLU A 189 -15.93 -22.20 14.76
C GLU A 189 -16.06 -23.18 13.57
N ASP A 190 -16.96 -22.92 12.62
CA ASP A 190 -17.19 -23.81 11.47
C ASP A 190 -16.07 -23.75 10.41
N LEU A 191 -15.18 -22.75 10.48
CA LEU A 191 -13.99 -22.65 9.63
C LEU A 191 -12.81 -23.39 10.28
N ASP A 192 -12.07 -24.21 9.52
CA ASP A 192 -10.76 -24.67 9.95
C ASP A 192 -9.75 -23.51 9.86
N ILE A 193 -9.82 -22.59 10.82
CA ILE A 193 -8.89 -21.45 10.91
C ILE A 193 -7.44 -21.95 11.01
N CYS A 194 -7.21 -23.14 11.55
CA CYS A 194 -5.86 -23.69 11.69
C CYS A 194 -5.24 -24.06 10.35
N SER A 195 -6.00 -24.70 9.44
CA SER A 195 -5.52 -25.03 8.08
C SER A 195 -5.13 -23.76 7.32
N ILE A 196 -5.99 -22.75 7.36
CA ILE A 196 -5.75 -21.51 6.63
C ILE A 196 -4.58 -20.72 7.23
N LEU A 197 -4.48 -20.66 8.55
CA LEU A 197 -3.34 -20.03 9.22
C LEU A 197 -2.02 -20.70 8.87
N ARG A 198 -2.02 -22.03 8.72
CA ARG A 198 -0.84 -22.77 8.28
C ARG A 198 -0.46 -22.40 6.85
N ALA A 199 -1.41 -22.39 5.92
CA ALA A 199 -1.18 -21.98 4.54
C ALA A 199 -0.62 -20.55 4.45
N GLN A 200 -1.19 -19.61 5.23
CA GLN A 200 -0.74 -18.22 5.28
C GLN A 200 0.69 -18.10 5.84
N ARG A 201 1.03 -18.86 6.90
CA ARG A 201 2.40 -18.90 7.46
C ARG A 201 3.40 -19.47 6.46
N ASP A 202 3.06 -20.57 5.82
CA ASP A 202 3.93 -21.25 4.87
C ASP A 202 4.21 -20.33 3.67
N ALA A 203 3.19 -19.66 3.13
CA ALA A 203 3.33 -18.68 2.06
C ALA A 203 4.21 -17.49 2.46
N ILE A 204 4.03 -16.93 3.67
CA ILE A 204 4.85 -15.81 4.17
C ILE A 204 6.31 -16.26 4.34
N LYS A 205 6.56 -17.42 4.94
CA LYS A 205 7.92 -17.95 5.12
C LYS A 205 8.61 -18.21 3.77
N GLU A 206 7.88 -18.76 2.80
CA GLU A 206 8.39 -18.99 1.45
C GLU A 206 8.75 -17.67 0.74
N ASN A 207 7.86 -16.67 0.79
CA ASN A 207 8.10 -15.37 0.18
C ASN A 207 9.29 -14.65 0.81
N ARG A 208 9.40 -14.64 2.14
CA ARG A 208 10.56 -14.05 2.84
C ARG A 208 11.88 -14.70 2.41
N LYS A 209 11.89 -16.02 2.26
CA LYS A 209 13.07 -16.75 1.78
C LYS A 209 13.44 -16.35 0.35
N LYS A 210 12.46 -16.30 -0.56
CA LYS A 210 12.66 -15.86 -1.95
C LYS A 210 13.17 -14.43 -2.01
N ASP A 211 12.61 -13.52 -1.22
CA ASP A 211 13.03 -12.13 -1.18
C ASP A 211 14.46 -11.96 -0.66
N GLN A 212 14.87 -12.77 0.33
CA GLN A 212 16.25 -12.81 0.81
C GLN A 212 17.21 -13.32 -0.28
N GLU A 213 16.85 -14.39 -0.99
CA GLU A 213 17.65 -14.93 -2.11
C GLU A 213 17.78 -13.90 -3.24
N ILE A 214 16.68 -13.23 -3.62
CA ILE A 214 16.67 -12.17 -4.64
C ILE A 214 17.53 -10.99 -4.20
N LYS A 215 17.44 -10.54 -2.94
CA LYS A 215 18.28 -9.46 -2.40
C LYS A 215 19.76 -9.84 -2.45
N GLN A 216 20.12 -11.08 -2.11
CA GLN A 216 21.50 -11.56 -2.20
C GLN A 216 22.00 -11.59 -3.65
N LEU A 217 21.19 -12.11 -4.58
CA LEU A 217 21.52 -12.13 -6.02
C LEU A 217 21.67 -10.70 -6.57
N TYR A 218 20.78 -9.79 -6.17
CA TYR A 218 20.87 -8.38 -6.53
C TYR A 218 22.14 -7.74 -5.96
N GLN A 219 22.48 -7.95 -4.70
CA GLN A 219 23.72 -7.43 -4.12
C GLN A 219 24.97 -8.00 -4.80
N GLN A 220 24.98 -9.29 -5.12
CA GLN A 220 26.10 -9.93 -5.83
C GLN A 220 26.24 -9.39 -7.26
N SER A 221 25.13 -9.21 -7.97
CA SER A 221 25.11 -8.65 -9.32
C SER A 221 25.44 -7.16 -9.33
N MET A 222 24.94 -6.38 -8.37
CA MET A 222 25.26 -4.97 -8.20
C MET A 222 26.69 -4.75 -7.73
N GLY A 223 27.28 -5.65 -6.93
CA GLY A 223 28.71 -5.63 -6.64
C GLY A 223 29.54 -5.75 -7.93
N LYS A 224 29.18 -6.70 -8.79
CA LYS A 224 29.79 -6.86 -10.13
C LYS A 224 29.51 -5.67 -11.06
N TYR A 225 28.36 -5.01 -10.92
CA TYR A 225 27.96 -3.86 -11.72
C TYR A 225 28.61 -2.55 -11.23
N LEU A 226 28.80 -2.35 -9.92
CA LEU A 226 29.49 -1.21 -9.33
C LEU A 226 30.99 -1.24 -9.58
N ASP A 227 31.56 -2.45 -9.66
CA ASP A 227 32.93 -2.65 -10.17
C ASP A 227 33.08 -2.21 -11.63
N CYS A 228 31.99 -2.21 -12.43
CA CYS A 228 32.03 -1.78 -13.83
C CYS A 228 31.51 -0.35 -14.07
N HIS A 229 30.52 0.13 -13.31
CA HIS A 229 29.79 1.39 -13.55
C HIS A 229 29.27 2.06 -12.25
N ARG A 230 29.47 3.38 -12.14
CA ARG A 230 29.08 4.19 -10.97
C ARG A 230 27.63 4.66 -11.09
N ILE A 231 26.68 4.06 -10.36
CA ILE A 231 25.25 4.48 -10.32
C ILE A 231 24.88 5.12 -8.97
N LEU A 232 24.05 6.17 -9.02
CA LEU A 232 23.53 6.96 -7.90
C LEU A 232 22.10 6.53 -7.52
N GLY A 233 21.92 6.09 -6.26
CA GLY A 233 20.70 6.30 -5.44
C GLY A 233 19.48 5.37 -5.63
N ASP A 234 18.92 4.91 -4.51
CA ASP A 234 17.66 4.15 -4.41
C ASP A 234 16.44 5.09 -4.48
N ASN A 235 15.61 4.94 -5.53
CA ASN A 235 14.47 5.80 -5.84
C ASN A 235 13.13 5.30 -5.24
N SER A 236 13.14 4.23 -4.43
CA SER A 236 11.91 3.58 -3.92
C SER A 236 11.02 4.45 -3.01
N VAL A 237 11.54 5.57 -2.51
CA VAL A 237 10.84 6.46 -1.55
C VAL A 237 10.24 7.71 -2.21
N PHE A 238 10.51 7.94 -3.49
CA PHE A 238 10.04 9.11 -4.22
C PHE A 238 9.17 8.72 -5.40
N ASN A 239 8.02 9.38 -5.52
CA ASN A 239 7.27 9.38 -6.76
C ASN A 239 7.88 10.43 -7.71
N SER A 240 9.01 10.11 -8.34
CA SER A 240 9.63 11.02 -9.31
C SER A 240 8.89 10.94 -10.64
N ARG A 241 8.45 12.09 -11.17
CA ARG A 241 7.87 12.18 -12.51
C ARG A 241 8.88 11.87 -13.62
N GLU A 242 10.17 11.84 -13.31
CA GLU A 242 11.26 11.56 -14.24
C GLU A 242 12.38 10.86 -13.47
N ASN A 243 13.01 9.85 -14.07
CA ASN A 243 14.38 9.49 -13.73
C ASN A 243 15.26 10.68 -14.14
N VAL A 244 15.37 11.71 -13.28
CA VAL A 244 16.26 12.85 -13.55
C VAL A 244 17.62 12.52 -12.95
N PRO A 245 18.68 12.32 -13.78
CA PRO A 245 20.04 12.33 -13.27
C PRO A 245 20.29 13.71 -12.66
N LEU A 246 20.61 13.77 -11.38
CA LEU A 246 21.11 14.99 -10.75
C LEU A 246 22.43 15.35 -11.43
N TYR A 247 22.40 16.27 -12.40
CA TYR A 247 23.61 16.94 -12.88
C TYR A 247 24.12 17.83 -11.76
N VAL A 248 25.32 17.52 -11.25
CA VAL A 248 26.09 18.46 -10.46
C VAL A 248 26.88 19.32 -11.44
N GLU A 249 26.54 20.60 -11.54
CA GLU A 249 27.42 21.60 -12.14
C GLU A 249 28.77 21.56 -11.43
N ARG A 250 29.83 21.17 -12.14
CA ARG A 250 31.19 21.40 -11.69
C ARG A 250 31.55 22.84 -12.04
N ASN A 251 31.60 23.70 -11.03
CA ASN A 251 32.30 24.96 -11.15
C ASN A 251 33.82 24.74 -11.04
N SER A 252 34.49 25.28 -12.06
CA SER A 252 35.85 25.82 -12.11
C SER A 252 37.03 24.95 -11.65
N ASP A 253 37.89 24.57 -12.59
CA ASP A 253 39.32 24.83 -12.41
C ASP A 253 39.96 25.29 -13.72
N HIS A 254 40.59 26.46 -13.63
CA HIS A 254 41.47 27.03 -14.63
C HIS A 254 42.72 26.15 -14.79
N SER A 255 43.03 25.74 -16.02
CA SER A 255 44.43 25.57 -16.42
C SER A 255 44.59 25.80 -17.92
N LEU A 256 45.27 26.92 -18.21
CA LEU A 256 45.95 27.29 -19.45
C LEU A 256 46.49 26.10 -20.25
N ILE A 257 46.17 26.02 -21.54
CA ILE A 257 47.15 25.57 -22.56
C ILE A 257 46.97 26.44 -23.82
N GLN A 258 48.08 27.08 -24.20
CA GLN A 258 48.29 27.89 -25.39
C GLN A 258 48.33 27.03 -26.66
N SER A 259 47.66 27.48 -27.73
CA SER A 259 48.24 27.77 -29.06
C SER A 259 47.15 28.27 -29.99
#